data_AF-A0A832CJ19-F1
#
_entry.id   AF-A0A832CJ19-F1
#
_cell.length_a   1.000
_cell.length_b   1.000
_cell.length_c   1.000
_cell.angle_alpha   90.00
_cell.angle_beta   90.00
_cell.angle_gamma   90.00
#
_symmetry.space_group_name_H-M   'P 1'
#
loop_
_entity.id
_entity.type
_entity.pdbx_description
1 polymer ?
#
loop_
_entity_poly.entity_id
_entity_poly.type
_entity_poly.pdbx_seq_one_letter_code
_entity_poly.pdbx_strand_id
1 'polypeptide(L)'
;MSYLRRGEFGWLIDSEGNSFLPRTAEVLTYDIDGNMTSDGRWSYTWDAENRLIRVESRSDTPQASWRRVEWTFDALGRRIRQTTWMWNTTSGTWQVTEDLKFISDAMLFGRHIVELNGTNNTLVRSYVWGLDLSGTMDGA
;
A
#
# COMPACT_ATOMS: atom_id res chain seq x y z
N MET A 1 16.10 14.62 -16.12
CA MET A 1 14.76 15.17 -15.80
C MET A 1 13.77 14.02 -15.80
N SER A 2 13.66 13.34 -14.66
CA SER A 2 12.80 12.17 -14.46
C SER A 2 11.45 12.64 -13.92
N TYR A 3 10.39 12.46 -14.70
CA TYR A 3 9.04 12.58 -14.22
C TYR A 3 8.77 11.39 -13.29
N LEU A 4 8.68 11.66 -11.98
CA LEU A 4 8.10 10.75 -11.01
C LEU A 4 6.63 10.55 -11.40
N ARG A 5 6.29 9.36 -11.91
CA ARG A 5 4.88 9.00 -12.11
C ARG A 5 4.22 8.92 -10.74
N ARG A 6 3.31 9.86 -10.53
CA ARG A 6 2.20 9.84 -9.59
C ARG A 6 1.54 8.45 -9.59
N GLY A 7 1.94 7.56 -8.68
CA GLY A 7 1.55 6.15 -8.74
C GLY A 7 1.47 5.40 -7.41
N GLU A 8 1.97 5.92 -6.29
CA GLU A 8 1.98 5.15 -5.03
C GLU A 8 1.02 5.64 -3.93
N PHE A 9 0.45 6.84 -4.04
CA PHE A 9 -0.65 7.28 -3.15
C PHE A 9 -1.63 8.19 -3.91
N GLY A 10 -2.54 7.57 -4.66
CA GLY A 10 -3.48 8.23 -5.57
C GLY A 10 -4.80 8.72 -4.96
N TRP A 11 -4.92 8.92 -3.64
CA TRP A 11 -6.23 9.17 -3.00
C TRP A 11 -6.30 10.48 -2.20
N LEU A 12 -6.01 11.58 -2.89
CA LEU A 12 -6.54 12.88 -2.49
C LEU A 12 -7.99 13.07 -2.94
N ILE A 13 -8.64 12.06 -3.53
CA ILE A 13 -10.03 12.17 -3.98
C ILE A 13 -10.73 10.85 -3.62
N ASP A 14 -11.84 10.90 -2.88
CA ASP A 14 -12.70 9.73 -2.71
C ASP A 14 -13.53 9.45 -3.98
N SER A 15 -14.36 8.41 -3.98
CA SER A 15 -15.24 8.06 -5.10
C SER A 15 -16.28 9.14 -5.44
N GLU A 16 -16.39 10.18 -4.63
CA GLU A 16 -17.37 11.27 -4.72
C GLU A 16 -16.73 12.61 -5.09
N GLY A 17 -15.40 12.67 -5.26
CA GLY A 17 -14.70 13.90 -5.63
C GLY A 17 -14.13 14.70 -4.45
N ASN A 18 -14.22 14.21 -3.21
CA ASN A 18 -13.78 14.97 -2.04
C ASN A 18 -12.29 14.82 -1.78
N SER A 19 -11.61 15.94 -1.51
CA SER A 19 -10.19 15.95 -1.18
C SER A 19 -9.88 16.11 0.30
N PHE A 20 -8.94 15.29 0.78
CA PHE A 20 -8.44 15.43 2.14
C PHE A 20 -7.56 16.66 2.23
N LEU A 21 -7.98 17.61 3.05
CA LEU A 21 -7.15 18.75 3.44
C LEU A 21 -6.64 18.48 4.86
N PRO A 22 -5.32 18.39 5.05
CA PRO A 22 -4.74 18.16 6.37
C PRO A 22 -5.10 19.32 7.31
N ARG A 23 -5.46 19.02 8.55
CA ARG A 23 -5.65 20.07 9.57
C ARG A 23 -4.27 20.54 10.01
N THR A 24 -3.98 21.84 9.91
CA THR A 24 -2.75 22.41 10.48
C THR A 24 -2.96 22.64 11.99
N ALA A 25 -2.23 22.01 12.91
CA ALA A 25 -1.17 21.00 12.76
C ALA A 25 -1.70 19.55 12.88
N GLU A 26 -1.12 18.63 12.11
CA GLU A 26 -1.39 17.20 12.21
C GLU A 26 -0.66 16.62 13.42
N VAL A 27 -1.31 15.68 14.11
CA VAL A 27 -0.71 14.96 15.24
C VAL A 27 -0.16 13.65 14.68
N LEU A 28 1.16 13.51 14.74
CA LEU A 28 1.87 12.29 14.39
C LEU A 28 2.20 11.52 15.67
N THR A 29 2.06 10.21 15.62
CA THR A 29 2.37 9.31 16.74
C THR A 29 3.27 8.19 16.28
N TYR A 30 4.08 7.68 17.19
CA TYR A 30 5.11 6.69 16.90
C TYR A 30 5.15 5.63 18.00
N ASP A 31 5.59 4.42 17.66
CA ASP A 31 5.94 3.38 18.63
C ASP A 31 7.36 3.60 19.19
N ILE A 32 7.83 2.68 20.04
CA ILE A 32 9.16 2.75 20.68
C ILE A 32 10.31 2.55 19.69
N ASP A 33 10.06 1.86 18.57
CA ASP A 33 11.03 1.59 17.53
C ASP A 33 11.10 2.73 16.50
N GLY A 34 10.22 3.73 16.64
CA GLY A 34 10.18 4.93 15.82
C GLY A 34 9.31 4.81 14.58
N ASN A 35 8.51 3.75 14.45
CA ASN A 35 7.56 3.65 13.35
C ASN A 35 6.34 4.53 13.60
N MET A 36 5.86 5.21 12.56
CA MET A 36 4.63 6.00 12.66
C MET A 36 3.43 5.08 12.88
N THR A 37 2.62 5.35 13.90
CA THR A 37 1.43 4.55 14.26
C THR A 37 0.12 5.24 13.94
N SER A 38 0.11 6.58 13.84
CA SER A 38 -0.99 7.33 13.24
C SER A 38 -0.58 8.74 12.80
N ASP A 39 -1.28 9.27 11.80
CA ASP A 39 -1.22 10.66 11.35
C ASP A 39 -2.62 11.31 11.40
N GLY A 40 -2.85 12.42 10.70
CA GLY A 40 -4.15 13.10 10.66
C GLY A 40 -5.31 12.31 10.01
N ARG A 41 -5.03 11.19 9.33
CA ARG A 41 -6.01 10.43 8.52
C ARG A 41 -5.93 8.91 8.72
N TRP A 42 -4.74 8.38 8.95
CA TRP A 42 -4.41 6.98 8.89
C TRP A 42 -3.91 6.46 10.23
N SER A 43 -4.24 5.20 10.50
CA SER A 43 -3.63 4.35 11.52
C SER A 43 -2.76 3.32 10.81
N TYR A 44 -1.57 3.07 11.36
CA TYR A 44 -0.55 2.19 10.82
C TYR A 44 -0.30 1.04 11.79
N THR A 45 -0.28 -0.20 11.28
CA THR A 45 0.04 -1.39 12.07
C THR A 45 1.28 -2.06 11.52
N TRP A 46 2.23 -2.34 12.41
CA TRP A 46 3.51 -2.96 12.10
C TRP A 46 3.55 -4.36 12.69
N ASP A 47 4.28 -5.27 12.04
CA ASP A 47 4.59 -6.58 12.61
C ASP A 47 5.86 -6.54 13.50
N ALA A 48 6.16 -7.66 14.14
CA ALA A 48 7.34 -7.79 15.02
C ALA A 48 8.68 -7.69 14.29
N GLU A 49 8.69 -7.73 12.95
CA GLU A 49 9.88 -7.56 12.11
C GLU A 49 10.00 -6.13 11.58
N ASN A 50 9.24 -5.19 12.16
CA ASN A 50 9.26 -3.77 11.80
C ASN A 50 8.76 -3.49 10.37
N ARG A 51 7.80 -4.28 9.88
CA ARG A 51 7.20 -4.12 8.55
C ARG A 51 5.75 -3.65 8.65
N LEU A 52 5.37 -2.71 7.80
CA LEU A 52 4.02 -2.18 7.73
C LEU A 52 3.08 -3.24 7.14
N ILE A 53 2.14 -3.73 7.95
CA ILE A 53 1.18 -4.77 7.56
C ILE A 53 -0.24 -4.23 7.34
N ARG A 54 -0.58 -3.05 7.87
CA ARG A 54 -1.89 -2.43 7.64
C ARG A 54 -1.82 -0.91 7.69
N VAL A 55 -2.55 -0.28 6.77
CA VAL A 55 -2.94 1.13 6.81
C VAL A 55 -4.46 1.19 6.77
N GLU A 56 -5.08 1.87 7.72
CA GLU A 56 -6.53 2.03 7.76
C GLU A 56 -6.94 3.44 8.15
N SER A 57 -8.05 3.92 7.59
CA SER A 57 -8.58 5.23 7.98
C SER A 57 -8.94 5.26 9.45
N ARG A 58 -8.62 6.36 10.11
CA ARG A 58 -8.95 6.54 11.53
C ARG A 58 -10.47 6.62 11.73
N SER A 59 -10.93 6.10 12.86
CA SER A 59 -12.35 6.05 13.20
C SER A 59 -13.00 7.43 13.40
N ASP A 60 -12.22 8.49 13.60
CA ASP A 60 -12.67 9.89 13.73
C ASP A 60 -12.80 10.62 12.38
N THR A 61 -12.54 9.94 11.26
CA THR A 61 -12.77 10.46 9.90
C THR A 61 -14.14 10.05 9.35
N PRO A 62 -14.70 10.77 8.35
CA PRO A 62 -15.99 10.40 7.75
C PRO A 62 -15.99 8.98 7.16
N GLN A 63 -16.97 8.16 7.53
CA GLN A 63 -17.03 6.74 7.13
C GLN A 63 -17.01 6.50 5.62
N ALA A 64 -17.61 7.39 4.82
CA ALA A 64 -17.59 7.29 3.36
C ALA A 64 -16.16 7.31 2.79
N SER A 65 -15.25 7.99 3.49
CA SER A 65 -13.83 8.10 3.11
C SER A 65 -12.97 6.94 3.61
N TRP A 66 -13.52 6.02 4.42
CA TRP A 66 -12.75 4.96 5.03
C TRP A 66 -12.21 3.98 3.98
N ARG A 67 -10.89 3.78 4.04
CA ARG A 67 -10.12 2.84 3.23
C ARG A 67 -9.22 2.03 4.14
N ARG A 68 -8.87 0.83 3.68
CA ARG A 68 -7.89 -0.02 4.33
C ARG A 68 -7.02 -0.69 3.28
N VAL A 69 -5.74 -0.88 3.58
CA VAL A 69 -4.83 -1.72 2.81
C VAL A 69 -4.05 -2.57 3.79
N GLU A 70 -3.84 -3.84 3.45
CA GLU A 70 -3.07 -4.79 4.25
C GLU A 70 -2.11 -5.52 3.33
N TRP A 71 -0.97 -5.87 3.90
CA TRP A 71 0.09 -6.57 3.20
C TRP A 71 0.49 -7.81 3.96
N THR A 72 0.85 -8.85 3.22
CA THR A 72 1.53 -10.02 3.76
C THR A 72 2.89 -10.16 3.12
N PHE A 73 3.83 -10.69 3.89
CA PHE A 73 5.22 -10.84 3.50
C PHE A 73 5.64 -12.31 3.60
N ASP A 74 6.61 -12.71 2.79
CA ASP A 74 7.30 -13.99 2.98
C ASP A 74 8.44 -13.87 4.01
N ALA A 75 9.09 -14.99 4.31
CA ALA A 75 10.20 -15.07 5.26
C ALA A 75 11.45 -14.26 4.84
N LEU A 76 11.53 -13.81 3.59
CA LEU A 76 12.60 -12.95 3.10
C LEU A 76 12.21 -11.45 3.13
N GLY A 77 11.02 -11.13 3.68
CA GLY A 77 10.52 -9.76 3.76
C GLY A 77 9.94 -9.22 2.46
N ARG A 78 9.70 -10.07 1.45
CA ARG A 78 9.09 -9.64 0.20
C ARG A 78 7.58 -9.65 0.34
N ARG A 79 6.90 -8.62 -0.17
CA ARG A 79 5.44 -8.55 -0.16
C ARG A 79 4.89 -9.61 -1.10
N ILE A 80 4.02 -10.48 -0.62
CA ILE A 80 3.41 -11.58 -1.42
C ILE A 80 1.92 -11.35 -1.67
N ARG A 81 1.26 -10.49 -0.89
CA ARG A 81 -0.13 -10.09 -1.12
C ARG A 81 -0.39 -8.65 -0.70
N GLN A 82 -1.33 -8.01 -1.38
CA GLN A 82 -1.94 -6.75 -0.99
C GLN A 82 -3.44 -6.92 -1.16
N THR A 83 -4.19 -6.57 -0.13
CA THR A 83 -5.64 -6.48 -0.25
C THR A 83 -6.04 -5.06 0.11
N THR A 84 -6.92 -4.47 -0.69
CA THR A 84 -7.45 -3.12 -0.52
C THR A 84 -8.94 -3.23 -0.25
N TRP A 85 -9.42 -2.46 0.71
CA TRP A 85 -10.83 -2.38 1.06
C TRP A 85 -11.34 -0.96 1.05
N MET A 86 -12.64 -0.85 0.77
CA MET A 86 -13.45 0.32 1.07
C MET A 86 -14.52 -0.03 2.09
N TRP A 87 -14.87 0.92 2.94
CA TRP A 87 -16.03 0.79 3.79
C TRP A 87 -17.30 1.05 2.99
N ASN A 88 -18.25 0.13 3.06
CA ASN A 88 -19.59 0.34 2.53
C ASN A 88 -20.49 0.86 3.65
N THR A 89 -20.84 2.14 3.58
CA THR A 89 -21.68 2.82 4.59
C THR A 89 -23.10 2.28 4.65
N THR A 90 -23.63 1.74 3.54
CA THR A 90 -24.96 1.16 3.47
C THR A 90 -25.03 -0.20 4.17
N SER A 91 -24.07 -1.08 3.90
CA SER A 91 -24.03 -2.42 4.50
C SER A 91 -23.29 -2.45 5.85
N GLY A 92 -22.54 -1.41 6.20
CA GLY A 92 -21.74 -1.36 7.42
C GLY A 92 -20.62 -2.40 7.42
N THR A 93 -20.02 -2.68 6.26
CA THR A 93 -19.01 -3.72 6.10
C THR A 93 -17.85 -3.27 5.21
N TRP A 94 -16.66 -3.82 5.49
CA TRP A 94 -15.51 -3.70 4.60
C TRP A 94 -15.70 -4.58 3.37
N GLN A 95 -15.56 -3.97 2.20
CA GLN A 95 -15.61 -4.67 0.91
C GLN A 95 -14.24 -4.64 0.26
N VAL A 96 -13.76 -5.80 -0.18
CA VAL A 96 -12.51 -5.90 -0.95
C VAL A 96 -12.73 -5.22 -2.30
N THR A 97 -11.92 -4.22 -2.61
CA THR A 97 -11.90 -3.54 -3.91
C THR A 97 -10.81 -4.08 -4.80
N GLU A 98 -9.74 -4.61 -4.21
CA GLU A 98 -8.61 -5.18 -4.93
C GLU A 98 -7.92 -6.23 -4.06
N ASP A 99 -7.50 -7.32 -4.68
CA ASP A 99 -6.70 -8.36 -4.04
C ASP A 99 -5.63 -8.82 -5.03
N LEU A 100 -4.37 -8.56 -4.71
CA LEU A 100 -3.22 -8.81 -5.56
C LEU A 100 -2.27 -9.80 -4.89
N LYS A 101 -1.84 -10.81 -5.63
CA LYS A 101 -0.70 -11.66 -5.29
C LYS A 101 0.51 -11.23 -6.09
N PHE A 102 1.64 -11.11 -5.42
CA PHE A 102 2.89 -10.71 -6.05
C PHE A 102 3.80 -11.92 -6.24
N ILE A 103 4.35 -12.04 -7.45
CA ILE A 103 5.38 -13.02 -7.75
C ILE A 103 6.69 -12.26 -7.95
N SER A 104 7.70 -12.72 -7.22
CA SER A 104 9.04 -12.16 -7.25
C SER A 104 9.99 -13.10 -7.98
N ASP A 105 10.94 -12.54 -8.72
CA ASP A 105 12.02 -13.30 -9.32
C ASP A 105 13.23 -13.33 -8.38
N ALA A 106 13.69 -14.53 -8.03
CA ALA A 106 14.86 -14.72 -7.18
C ALA A 106 16.17 -14.26 -7.87
N MET A 107 16.24 -14.36 -9.19
CA MET A 107 17.40 -13.93 -9.98
C MET A 107 17.45 -12.40 -10.15
N LEU A 108 16.32 -11.71 -9.93
CA LEU A 108 16.22 -10.25 -9.92
C LEU A 108 16.12 -9.71 -8.50
N PHE A 109 16.90 -10.27 -7.57
CA PHE A 109 17.00 -9.77 -6.19
C PHE A 109 15.65 -9.72 -5.44
N GLY A 110 14.72 -10.60 -5.79
CA GLY A 110 13.39 -10.63 -5.17
C GLY A 110 12.47 -9.51 -5.63
N ARG A 111 12.79 -8.81 -6.73
CA ARG A 111 11.89 -7.81 -7.31
C ARG A 111 10.60 -8.46 -7.82
N HIS A 112 9.49 -7.75 -7.63
CA HIS A 112 8.21 -8.17 -8.19
C HIS A 112 8.25 -8.11 -9.71
N ILE A 113 7.85 -9.21 -10.34
CA ILE A 113 7.76 -9.32 -11.80
C ILE A 113 6.33 -9.48 -12.29
N VAL A 114 5.42 -9.94 -11.42
CA VAL A 114 4.03 -10.19 -11.79
C VAL A 114 3.11 -9.87 -10.62
N GLU A 115 1.96 -9.32 -10.95
CA GLU A 115 0.79 -9.23 -10.08
C GLU A 115 -0.35 -10.06 -10.66
N LEU A 116 -0.94 -10.88 -9.81
CA LEU A 116 -2.08 -11.72 -10.13
C LEU A 116 -3.29 -11.33 -9.30
N ASN A 117 -4.48 -11.51 -9.86
CA ASN A 117 -5.71 -11.39 -9.11
C ASN A 117 -5.75 -12.47 -8.02
N GLY A 118 -6.02 -12.07 -6.77
CA GLY A 118 -5.95 -12.96 -5.61
C GLY A 118 -6.95 -14.12 -5.63
N THR A 119 -8.08 -13.96 -6.33
CA THR A 119 -9.16 -14.96 -6.41
C THR A 119 -8.90 -16.02 -7.47
N ASN A 120 -8.55 -15.61 -8.68
CA ASN A 120 -8.50 -16.52 -9.84
C ASN A 120 -7.11 -16.61 -10.50
N ASN A 121 -6.09 -15.95 -9.92
CA ASN A 121 -4.71 -15.91 -10.41
C ASN A 121 -4.57 -15.39 -11.86
N THR A 122 -5.56 -14.67 -12.40
CA THR A 122 -5.41 -14.05 -13.71
C THR A 122 -4.38 -12.93 -13.64
N LEU A 123 -3.54 -12.81 -14.67
CA LEU A 123 -2.55 -11.75 -14.78
C LEU A 123 -3.20 -10.37 -14.71
N VAL A 124 -2.75 -9.54 -13.78
CA VAL A 124 -3.15 -8.13 -13.65
C VAL A 124 -2.08 -7.25 -14.29
N ARG A 125 -0.82 -7.43 -13.90
CA ARG A 125 0.34 -6.67 -14.41
C ARG A 125 1.59 -7.55 -14.47
N SER A 126 2.46 -7.26 -15.43
CA SER A 126 3.82 -7.78 -15.48
C SER A 126 4.83 -6.63 -15.58
N TYR A 127 6.01 -6.88 -15.04
CA TYR A 127 7.10 -5.92 -14.95
C TYR A 127 8.37 -6.52 -15.53
N VAL A 128 9.13 -5.70 -16.23
CA VAL A 128 10.47 -6.02 -16.72
C VAL A 128 11.43 -5.03 -16.10
N TRP A 129 12.53 -5.54 -15.58
CA TRP A 129 13.60 -4.75 -14.99
C TRP A 129 14.78 -4.72 -15.97
N GLY A 130 15.34 -3.54 -16.20
CA GLY A 130 16.49 -3.32 -17.07
C GLY A 130 17.64 -2.68 -16.31
N LEU A 131 18.79 -2.58 -16.98
CA LEU A 131 19.94 -1.82 -16.46
C LEU A 131 19.53 -0.37 -16.21
N ASP A 132 19.93 0.18 -15.07
CA ASP A 132 19.78 1.60 -14.81
C ASP A 132 20.93 2.43 -15.43
N LEU A 133 20.99 3.72 -15.11
CA LEU A 133 22.01 4.66 -15.63
C LEU A 133 23.45 4.28 -15.23
N SER A 134 23.63 3.45 -14.20
CA SER A 134 24.94 2.93 -13.80
C SER A 134 25.39 1.75 -14.67
N GLY A 135 24.49 1.22 -15.52
CA GLY A 135 24.77 0.06 -16.36
C GLY A 135 24.75 -1.27 -15.61
N THR A 136 24.31 -1.29 -14.35
CA THR A 136 24.08 -2.52 -13.57
C THR A 136 22.58 -2.74 -13.34
N MET A 137 22.22 -3.96 -12.93
CA MET A 137 20.85 -4.26 -12.48
C MET A 137 20.57 -3.78 -11.04
N ASP A 138 21.62 -3.41 -10.31
CA ASP A 138 21.58 -2.90 -8.94
C ASP A 138 22.52 -1.70 -8.81
N GLY A 139 21.98 -0.49 -8.70
CA GLY A 139 22.74 0.66 -8.22
C GLY A 139 22.33 2.01 -8.80
N ALA A 140 21.53 2.75 -8.03
CA ALA A 140 21.75 4.18 -7.87
C ALA A 140 22.01 4.47 -6.39
#